data_AF-E9HWQ4-F1
#
_entry.id   AF-E9HWQ4-F1
#
_cell.length_a   1.000
_cell.length_b   1.000
_cell.length_c   1.000
_cell.angle_alpha   90.00
_cell.angle_beta   90.00
_cell.angle_gamma   90.00
#
_symmetry.space_group_name_H-M   'P 1'
#
loop_
_entity.id
_entity.type
_entity.pdbx_description
1 polymer ?
#
loop_
_entity_poly.entity_id
_entity_poly.type
_entity_poly.pdbx_seq_one_letter_code
_entity_poly.pdbx_strand_id
1 'polypeptide(L)'
;MAFKLVLLFGVIASACSYAVSQPGTSVTTAVTTVSADEGEEGILSSHDRSVIRITWDQAKRDGDVAPQILFRYVKAHPEYQKMFSKFANMPQNELLSNGNFLAQAYTILDGLNVAIQSLSSQELMAGQLNALGAAHHPRGATPIMFEQFGTILEEGLAEELGSIFNAEAKQAWKNGLAALVAGISKTLINQEDFADPQTKLSAHQIRDVQRSWENIRSVRNTLVSSIMIKLFKETPRIQKYFAKFGKVAVDSLTGDVEFNKQVALVADRLDTIVSASMDDKLQLLGNVNYMRYTHAARCIPRSAWEDFGRLLIDSLGASGVSSDDLAAWKGTLAVLINGISPKN
;
A
#
# COMPACT_ATOMS: atom_id res chain seq x y z
N MET A 1 19.29 22.77 -13.22
CA MET A 1 17.95 22.33 -13.68
C MET A 1 17.10 22.09 -12.44
N ALA A 2 16.31 23.09 -12.03
CA ALA A 2 15.50 23.07 -10.83
C ALA A 2 14.13 22.47 -11.14
N PHE A 3 13.84 21.27 -10.62
CA PHE A 3 12.50 20.71 -10.62
C PHE A 3 11.88 20.86 -9.23
N LYS A 4 10.68 21.46 -9.25
CA LYS A 4 9.88 21.95 -8.13
C LYS A 4 9.53 20.83 -7.13
N LEU A 5 9.95 20.99 -5.88
CA LEU A 5 9.55 20.17 -4.73
C LEU A 5 8.51 20.91 -3.85
N VAL A 6 7.52 21.54 -4.48
CA VAL A 6 6.48 22.37 -3.81
C VAL A 6 5.07 21.72 -3.93
N LEU A 7 4.98 20.45 -4.31
CA LEU A 7 3.70 19.81 -4.63
C LEU A 7 3.47 18.50 -3.87
N LEU A 8 3.74 18.47 -2.56
CA LEU A 8 3.34 17.34 -1.71
C LEU A 8 2.45 17.68 -0.51
N PHE A 9 2.05 18.94 -0.31
CA PHE A 9 1.13 19.33 0.79
C PHE A 9 -0.01 20.28 0.37
N GLY A 10 -0.25 20.46 -0.93
CA GLY A 10 -1.15 21.49 -1.47
C GLY A 10 -2.37 21.03 -2.28
N VAL A 11 -2.79 19.76 -2.23
CA VAL A 11 -3.97 19.30 -3.00
C VAL A 11 -4.83 18.31 -2.19
N ILE A 12 -5.41 18.76 -1.08
CA ILE A 12 -6.76 18.37 -0.63
C ILE A 12 -7.41 19.60 0.02
N ALA A 13 -7.53 20.68 -0.74
CA ALA A 13 -8.27 21.87 -0.35
C ALA A 13 -8.67 22.67 -1.61
N SER A 14 -9.33 22.04 -2.58
CA SER A 14 -10.09 22.73 -3.64
C SER A 14 -10.75 21.70 -4.57
N ALA A 15 -11.87 21.13 -4.16
CA ALA A 15 -12.84 20.51 -5.08
C ALA A 15 -14.18 20.31 -4.39
N CYS A 16 -14.82 21.40 -3.94
CA CYS A 16 -16.28 21.44 -3.72
C CYS A 16 -16.77 22.89 -3.82
N SER A 17 -16.53 23.50 -4.98
CA SER A 17 -17.16 24.77 -5.35
C SER A 17 -17.59 24.67 -6.82
N TYR A 18 -18.61 23.84 -7.09
CA TYR A 18 -19.35 23.99 -8.34
C TYR A 18 -20.33 25.15 -8.15
N ALA A 19 -19.95 26.31 -8.68
CA ALA A 19 -20.91 27.36 -8.99
C ALA A 19 -21.72 26.92 -10.21
N VAL A 20 -22.94 26.45 -9.97
CA VAL A 20 -23.97 26.35 -11.01
C VAL A 20 -24.96 27.47 -10.78
N SER A 21 -24.98 28.41 -11.72
CA SER A 21 -25.92 29.51 -11.83
C SER A 21 -27.25 29.02 -12.43
N GLN A 22 -28.28 28.87 -11.61
CA GLN A 22 -29.70 28.92 -11.99
C GLN A 22 -30.53 29.46 -10.80
N PRO A 23 -31.66 30.17 -11.03
CA PRO A 23 -32.32 30.95 -10.01
C PRO A 23 -33.42 30.19 -9.26
N GLY A 24 -33.50 30.41 -7.95
CA GLY A 24 -34.74 30.30 -7.17
C GLY A 24 -35.05 28.96 -6.53
N THR A 25 -34.56 28.75 -5.29
CA THR A 25 -35.34 28.14 -4.19
C THR A 25 -34.53 28.23 -2.89
N SER A 26 -34.99 29.03 -1.94
CA SER A 26 -34.39 29.11 -0.61
C SER A 26 -34.77 27.86 0.18
N VAL A 27 -33.81 26.94 0.36
CA VAL A 27 -33.94 25.82 1.29
C VAL A 27 -33.02 26.08 2.48
N THR A 28 -33.63 26.42 3.62
CA THR A 28 -32.96 26.62 4.90
C THR A 28 -32.33 25.30 5.32
N THR A 29 -31.02 25.13 5.10
CA THR A 29 -30.30 23.96 5.59
C THR A 29 -29.76 24.28 6.98
N ALA A 30 -30.39 23.71 8.02
CA ALA A 30 -29.82 23.72 9.36
C ALA A 30 -28.48 22.98 9.33
N VAL A 31 -27.41 23.67 9.72
CA VAL A 31 -26.08 23.08 9.89
C VAL A 31 -26.13 22.22 11.13
N THR A 32 -26.35 20.91 10.96
CA THR A 32 -26.06 19.92 11.99
C THR A 32 -24.56 19.66 11.94
N THR A 33 -23.82 20.19 12.92
CA THR A 33 -22.42 19.84 13.17
C THR A 33 -22.36 18.35 13.54
N VAL A 34 -22.01 17.49 12.58
CA VAL A 34 -21.72 16.08 12.85
C VAL A 34 -20.38 16.03 13.60
N SER A 35 -20.43 15.72 14.89
CA SER A 35 -19.24 15.51 15.73
C SER A 35 -18.56 14.20 15.28
N ALA A 36 -17.58 14.30 14.40
CA ALA A 36 -16.88 13.17 13.80
C ALA A 36 -15.97 12.39 14.76
N ASP A 37 -16.00 12.67 16.07
CA ASP A 37 -15.01 12.18 17.03
C ASP A 37 -15.55 11.16 18.06
N GLU A 38 -16.83 10.79 18.01
CA GLU A 38 -17.44 9.90 19.01
C GLU A 38 -17.28 8.39 18.70
N GLY A 39 -16.87 8.01 17.49
CA GLY A 39 -16.74 6.59 17.08
C GLY A 39 -15.42 5.91 17.50
N GLU A 40 -15.44 4.59 17.66
CA GLU A 40 -14.23 3.77 17.87
C GLU A 40 -13.51 3.37 16.56
N GLU A 41 -13.95 3.89 15.41
CA GLU A 41 -13.51 3.49 14.06
C GLU A 41 -12.08 3.94 13.67
N GLY A 42 -11.22 4.25 14.64
CA GLY A 42 -9.84 4.70 14.44
C GLY A 42 -8.80 3.74 15.03
N ILE A 43 -7.51 4.05 14.82
CA ILE A 43 -6.40 3.29 15.44
C ILE A 43 -6.25 3.54 16.95
N LEU A 44 -7.07 4.44 17.51
CA LEU A 44 -7.10 4.86 18.91
C LEU A 44 -8.56 5.06 19.37
N SER A 45 -8.79 4.98 20.68
CA SER A 45 -10.07 5.33 21.30
C SER A 45 -10.43 6.81 21.06
N SER A 46 -11.72 7.16 21.05
CA SER A 46 -12.18 8.56 20.95
C SER A 46 -11.61 9.44 22.05
N HIS A 47 -11.47 8.88 23.25
CA HIS A 47 -10.85 9.53 24.39
C HIS A 47 -9.38 9.88 24.12
N ASP A 48 -8.55 8.92 23.71
CA ASP A 48 -7.12 9.15 23.45
C ASP A 48 -6.93 10.20 22.33
N ARG A 49 -7.76 10.15 21.28
CA ARG A 49 -7.73 11.14 20.19
C ARG A 49 -8.02 12.56 20.69
N SER A 50 -9.05 12.71 21.52
CA SER A 50 -9.45 13.99 22.10
C SER A 50 -8.34 14.56 22.98
N VAL A 51 -7.77 13.74 23.87
CA VAL A 51 -6.67 14.12 24.76
C VAL A 51 -5.44 14.56 23.96
N ILE A 52 -5.04 13.79 22.94
CA ILE A 52 -3.92 14.15 22.05
C ILE A 52 -4.19 15.48 21.36
N ARG A 53 -5.38 15.69 20.78
CA ARG A 53 -5.73 16.94 20.07
C ARG A 53 -5.68 18.15 20.99
N ILE A 54 -6.29 18.07 22.17
CA ILE A 54 -6.33 19.18 23.14
C ILE A 54 -4.92 19.56 23.59
N THR A 55 -4.12 18.57 23.98
CA THR A 55 -2.74 18.82 24.46
C THR A 55 -1.82 19.27 23.33
N TRP A 56 -1.98 18.73 22.12
CA TRP A 56 -1.27 19.20 20.93
C TRP A 56 -1.59 20.65 20.57
N ASP A 57 -2.88 21.00 20.57
CA ASP A 57 -3.33 22.36 20.24
C ASP A 57 -2.85 23.40 21.26
N GLN A 58 -2.60 22.99 22.50
CA GLN A 58 -1.97 23.83 23.51
C GLN A 58 -0.46 23.98 23.26
N ALA A 59 0.25 22.86 23.08
CA ALA A 59 1.71 22.87 22.92
C ALA A 59 2.15 23.65 21.67
N LYS A 60 1.49 23.43 20.54
CA LYS A 60 1.88 24.04 19.25
C LYS A 60 1.69 25.56 19.19
N ARG A 61 1.09 26.19 20.20
CA ARG A 61 0.97 27.66 20.30
C ARG A 61 2.30 28.30 20.65
N ASP A 62 3.18 27.59 21.34
CA ASP A 62 4.56 28.01 21.49
C ASP A 62 5.33 27.66 20.20
N GLY A 63 5.82 28.71 19.53
CA GLY A 63 6.58 28.59 18.29
C GLY A 63 7.96 27.95 18.46
N ASP A 64 8.45 27.83 19.70
CA ASP A 64 9.76 27.25 20.01
C ASP A 64 9.70 25.73 20.19
N VAL A 65 8.52 25.15 20.41
CA VAL A 65 8.35 23.70 20.64
C VAL A 65 8.94 22.87 19.49
N ALA A 66 8.66 23.24 18.24
CA ALA A 66 9.13 22.48 17.09
C ALA A 66 10.66 22.54 16.90
N PRO A 67 11.31 23.73 16.87
CA PRO A 67 12.77 23.82 16.88
C PRO A 67 13.43 23.06 18.03
N GLN A 68 12.87 23.15 19.25
CA GLN A 68 13.43 22.48 20.42
C GLN A 68 13.32 20.95 20.35
N ILE A 69 12.19 20.41 19.88
CA ILE A 69 12.03 18.96 19.67
C ILE A 69 13.05 18.45 18.65
N LEU A 70 13.16 19.10 17.49
CA LEU A 70 14.13 18.68 16.47
C LEU A 70 15.57 18.79 17.01
N PHE A 71 15.86 19.82 17.81
CA PHE A 71 17.18 20.03 18.38
C PHE A 71 17.54 18.94 19.39
N ARG A 72 16.62 18.61 20.31
CA ARG A 72 16.77 17.49 21.24
C ARG A 72 17.00 16.18 20.50
N TYR A 73 16.25 15.95 19.41
CA TYR A 73 16.36 14.73 18.61
C TYR A 73 17.75 14.57 17.97
N VAL A 74 18.26 15.60 17.27
CA VAL A 74 19.60 15.53 16.65
C VAL A 74 20.74 15.66 17.66
N LYS A 75 20.48 16.21 18.85
CA LYS A 75 21.43 16.21 19.97
C LYS A 75 21.59 14.82 20.59
N ALA A 76 20.47 14.12 20.81
CA ALA A 76 20.44 12.75 21.32
C ALA A 76 20.97 11.75 20.29
N HIS A 77 20.74 12.02 19.00
CA HIS A 77 21.14 11.17 17.88
C HIS A 77 21.89 11.98 16.80
N PRO A 78 23.17 12.33 17.02
CA PRO A 78 23.97 13.11 16.07
C PRO A 78 24.07 12.50 14.67
N GLU A 79 23.98 11.17 14.57
CA GLU A 79 23.93 10.43 13.31
C GLU A 79 22.73 10.81 12.44
N TYR A 80 21.59 11.18 13.04
CA TYR A 80 20.40 11.59 12.29
C TYR A 80 20.51 12.99 11.72
N GLN A 81 21.33 13.86 12.31
CA GLN A 81 21.63 15.16 11.72
C GLN A 81 22.19 15.00 10.31
N LYS A 82 23.00 13.96 10.06
CA LYS A 82 23.61 13.68 8.76
C LYS A 82 22.60 13.37 7.65
N MET A 83 21.38 12.96 8.01
CA MET A 83 20.29 12.72 7.06
C MET A 83 19.69 14.01 6.50
N PHE A 84 19.92 15.15 7.14
CA PHE A 84 19.42 16.45 6.73
C PHE A 84 20.51 17.26 6.00
N SER A 85 20.65 17.02 4.70
CA SER A 85 21.76 17.57 3.87
C SER A 85 22.00 19.07 4.01
N LYS A 86 20.95 19.88 4.27
CA LYS A 86 21.04 21.34 4.43
C LYS A 86 21.73 21.81 5.71
N PHE A 87 21.85 20.96 6.73
CA PHE A 87 22.51 21.26 8.01
C PHE A 87 23.30 20.08 8.58
N ALA A 88 23.61 19.07 7.75
CA ALA A 88 24.29 17.84 8.15
C ALA A 88 25.64 18.06 8.85
N ASN A 89 26.38 19.10 8.46
CA ASN A 89 27.72 19.41 8.99
C ASN A 89 27.74 20.65 9.87
N MET A 90 26.58 21.19 10.24
CA MET A 90 26.49 22.35 11.12
C MET A 90 26.81 21.99 12.57
N PRO A 91 27.60 22.80 13.30
CA PRO A 91 27.77 22.64 14.73
C PRO A 91 26.42 22.70 15.46
N GLN A 92 26.21 21.82 16.45
CA GLN A 92 24.91 21.73 17.14
C GLN A 92 24.50 23.06 17.81
N ASN A 93 25.45 23.79 18.39
CA ASN A 93 25.22 25.09 19.02
C ASN A 93 24.75 26.19 18.06
N GLU A 94 24.86 25.98 16.74
CA GLU A 94 24.41 26.95 15.72
C GLU A 94 23.01 26.61 15.15
N LEU A 95 22.51 25.38 15.37
CA LEU A 95 21.30 24.86 14.73
C LEU A 95 20.05 25.71 15.00
N LEU A 96 19.83 26.13 16.26
CA LEU A 96 18.65 26.91 16.64
C LEU A 96 18.60 28.30 15.99
N SER A 97 19.72 28.79 15.45
CA SER A 97 19.79 30.06 14.72
C SER A 97 19.75 29.86 13.19
N ASN A 98 19.77 28.61 12.71
CA ASN A 98 19.89 28.32 11.30
C ASN A 98 18.53 28.24 10.60
N GLY A 99 18.33 29.06 9.56
CA GLY A 99 17.07 29.09 8.81
C GLY A 99 16.65 27.76 8.16
N ASN A 100 17.60 26.92 7.71
CA ASN A 100 17.25 25.61 7.14
C ASN A 100 16.80 24.63 8.22
N PHE A 101 17.43 24.65 9.39
CA PHE A 101 17.04 23.85 10.54
C PHE A 101 15.64 24.25 11.04
N LEU A 102 15.40 25.55 11.22
CA LEU A 102 14.10 26.08 11.64
C LEU A 102 13.00 25.71 10.62
N ALA A 103 13.25 25.90 9.33
CA ALA A 103 12.29 25.51 8.29
C ALA A 103 11.97 24.01 8.32
N GLN A 104 12.96 23.16 8.59
CA GLN A 104 12.75 21.72 8.71
C GLN A 104 11.95 21.36 9.97
N ALA A 105 12.21 22.02 11.10
CA ALA A 105 11.47 21.83 12.34
C ALA A 105 9.97 22.15 12.16
N TYR A 106 9.65 23.27 11.51
CA TYR A 106 8.26 23.63 11.22
C TYR A 106 7.61 22.69 10.19
N THR A 107 8.37 22.19 9.21
CA THR A 107 7.86 21.18 8.27
C THR A 107 7.47 19.88 9.00
N ILE A 108 8.24 19.47 10.01
CA ILE A 108 7.91 18.29 10.84
C ILE A 108 6.67 18.57 11.70
N LEU A 109 6.56 19.78 12.27
CA LEU A 109 5.39 20.21 13.03
C LEU A 109 4.10 20.13 12.19
N ASP A 110 4.14 20.63 10.96
CA ASP A 110 3.01 20.60 10.04
C ASP A 110 2.60 19.15 9.71
N GLY A 111 3.58 18.28 9.43
CA GLY A 111 3.33 16.85 9.19
C GLY A 111 2.68 16.14 10.38
N LEU A 112 3.18 16.42 11.59
CA LEU A 112 2.60 15.87 12.82
C LEU A 112 1.18 16.39 13.06
N ASN A 113 0.91 17.68 12.78
CA ASN A 113 -0.42 18.24 12.87
C ASN A 113 -1.39 17.54 11.91
N VAL A 114 -1.00 17.28 10.66
CA VAL A 114 -1.84 16.53 9.69
C VAL A 114 -2.13 15.11 10.17
N ALA A 115 -1.14 14.41 10.72
CA ALA A 115 -1.32 13.07 11.28
C ALA A 115 -2.34 13.08 12.44
N ILE A 116 -2.20 14.03 13.39
CA ILE A 116 -3.09 14.17 14.54
C ILE A 116 -4.53 14.51 14.11
N GLN A 117 -4.70 15.39 13.12
CA GLN A 117 -6.04 15.70 12.59
C GLN A 117 -6.68 14.49 11.92
N SER A 118 -5.89 13.60 11.33
CA SER A 118 -6.37 12.39 10.63
C SER A 118 -6.73 11.23 11.56
N LEU A 119 -6.48 11.32 12.87
CA LEU A 119 -6.69 10.21 13.82
C LEU A 119 -8.13 9.67 13.88
N SER A 120 -9.13 10.47 13.50
CA SER A 120 -10.55 10.09 13.54
C SER A 120 -11.02 9.32 12.30
N SER A 121 -10.18 9.07 11.31
CA SER A 121 -10.55 8.31 10.10
C SER A 121 -9.48 7.30 9.73
N GLN A 122 -9.86 6.01 9.71
CA GLN A 122 -8.97 4.93 9.30
C GLN A 122 -8.49 5.10 7.84
N GLU A 123 -9.36 5.54 6.94
CA GLU A 123 -9.01 5.76 5.53
C GLU A 123 -8.02 6.92 5.36
N LEU A 124 -8.30 8.07 5.98
CA LEU A 124 -7.40 9.22 5.93
C LEU A 124 -6.05 8.88 6.56
N MET A 125 -6.05 8.23 7.72
CA MET A 125 -4.83 7.81 8.40
C MET A 125 -4.00 6.84 7.54
N ALA A 126 -4.62 5.85 6.91
CA ALA A 126 -3.93 4.94 6.01
C ALA A 126 -3.29 5.69 4.83
N GLY A 127 -4.00 6.65 4.24
CA GLY A 127 -3.47 7.52 3.20
C GLY A 127 -2.25 8.33 3.66
N GLN A 128 -2.32 8.93 4.85
CA GLN A 128 -1.21 9.70 5.43
C GLN A 128 0.00 8.84 5.72
N LEU A 129 -0.18 7.66 6.34
CA LEU A 129 0.91 6.74 6.64
C LEU A 129 1.59 6.22 5.37
N ASN A 130 0.83 5.94 4.30
CA ASN A 130 1.38 5.55 3.01
C ASN A 130 2.25 6.68 2.43
N ALA A 131 1.73 7.91 2.39
CA ALA A 131 2.48 9.05 1.87
C ALA A 131 3.75 9.34 2.69
N LEU A 132 3.65 9.27 4.01
CA LEU A 132 4.77 9.52 4.92
C LEU A 132 5.84 8.44 4.79
N GLY A 133 5.45 7.16 4.79
CA GLY A 133 6.36 6.03 4.61
C GLY A 133 7.08 6.09 3.25
N ALA A 134 6.34 6.35 2.17
CA ALA A 134 6.90 6.50 0.82
C ALA A 134 7.96 7.60 0.74
N ALA A 135 7.72 8.73 1.41
CA ALA A 135 8.64 9.86 1.41
C ALA A 135 9.90 9.58 2.24
N HIS A 136 9.78 8.81 3.32
CA HIS A 136 10.86 8.55 4.27
C HIS A 136 11.71 7.32 3.93
N HIS A 137 11.14 6.32 3.24
CA HIS A 137 11.86 5.13 2.78
C HIS A 137 13.15 5.46 1.98
N PRO A 138 13.12 6.28 0.90
CA PRO A 138 14.33 6.58 0.12
C PRO A 138 15.36 7.42 0.90
N ARG A 139 14.99 7.97 2.05
CA ARG A 139 15.88 8.72 2.94
C ARG A 139 16.61 7.82 3.94
N GLY A 140 16.37 6.50 3.89
CA GLY A 140 16.94 5.54 4.83
C GLY A 140 16.32 5.61 6.22
N ALA A 141 15.09 6.14 6.34
CA ALA A 141 14.40 6.17 7.61
C ALA A 141 14.00 4.76 8.05
N THR A 142 14.11 4.49 9.35
CA THR A 142 13.81 3.18 9.95
C THR A 142 12.75 3.33 11.04
N PRO A 143 12.00 2.28 11.39
CA PRO A 143 11.04 2.31 12.50
C PRO A 143 11.62 2.89 13.80
N ILE A 144 12.85 2.51 14.15
CA ILE A 144 13.52 2.95 15.38
C ILE A 144 13.75 4.46 15.42
N MET A 145 13.96 5.12 14.28
CA MET A 145 14.07 6.58 14.21
C MET A 145 12.74 7.27 14.59
N PHE A 146 11.61 6.71 14.16
CA PHE A 146 10.29 7.23 14.54
C PHE A 146 9.98 6.98 16.02
N GLU A 147 10.38 5.82 16.57
CA GLU A 147 10.25 5.52 18.00
C GLU A 147 11.04 6.49 18.87
N GLN A 148 12.30 6.74 18.50
CA GLN A 148 13.16 7.70 19.21
C GLN A 148 12.64 9.13 19.09
N PHE A 149 12.16 9.53 17.90
CA PHE A 149 11.49 10.82 17.74
C PHE A 149 10.25 10.92 18.63
N GLY A 150 9.45 9.86 18.73
CA GLY A 150 8.27 9.79 19.61
C GLY A 150 8.63 9.98 21.09
N THR A 151 9.74 9.40 21.54
CA THR A 151 10.22 9.57 22.92
C THR A 151 10.63 11.03 23.18
N ILE A 152 11.42 11.63 22.28
CA ILE A 152 11.84 13.04 22.39
C ILE A 152 10.64 14.00 22.31
N LEU A 153 9.64 13.68 21.50
CA LEU A 153 8.39 14.43 21.42
C LEU A 153 7.61 14.36 22.73
N GLU A 154 7.47 13.18 23.34
CA GLU A 154 6.80 13.01 24.64
C GLU A 154 7.49 13.85 25.73
N GLU A 155 8.83 13.81 25.78
CA GLU A 155 9.62 14.61 26.72
C GLU A 155 9.45 16.11 26.49
N GLY A 156 9.52 16.54 25.22
CA GLY A 156 9.32 17.95 24.84
C GLY A 156 7.93 18.47 25.19
N LEU A 157 6.89 17.65 25.00
CA LEU A 157 5.52 17.99 25.38
C LEU A 157 5.35 18.07 26.90
N ALA A 158 5.98 17.16 27.66
CA ALA A 158 5.93 17.17 29.12
C ALA A 158 6.58 18.43 29.72
N GLU A 159 7.71 18.87 29.15
CA GLU A 159 8.38 20.10 29.56
C GLU A 159 7.54 21.34 29.23
N GLU A 160 6.99 21.41 28.02
CA GLU A 160 6.18 22.55 27.55
C GLU A 160 4.87 22.71 28.33
N LEU A 161 4.14 21.61 28.51
CA LEU A 161 2.78 21.64 29.05
C LEU A 161 2.77 21.52 30.58
N GLY A 162 3.87 21.12 31.21
CA GLY A 162 3.99 20.96 32.65
C GLY A 162 2.86 20.09 33.23
N SER A 163 2.09 20.63 34.17
CA SER A 163 1.00 19.91 34.83
C SER A 163 -0.18 19.55 33.91
N ILE A 164 -0.31 20.20 32.74
CA ILE A 164 -1.33 19.87 31.73
C ILE A 164 -1.03 18.50 31.12
N PHE A 165 0.24 18.11 30.99
CA PHE A 165 0.66 16.79 30.52
C PHE A 165 0.63 15.75 31.65
N ASN A 166 -0.55 15.56 32.21
CA ASN A 166 -0.80 14.63 33.31
C ASN A 166 -0.65 13.15 32.87
N ALA A 167 -0.87 12.20 33.79
CA ALA A 167 -0.71 10.77 33.52
C ALA A 167 -1.62 10.25 32.38
N GLU A 168 -2.81 10.80 32.25
CA GLU A 168 -3.76 10.48 31.19
C GLU A 168 -3.25 10.96 29.83
N ALA A 169 -2.83 12.23 29.73
CA ALA A 169 -2.21 12.77 28.52
C ALA A 169 -0.97 11.97 28.10
N LYS A 170 -0.09 11.67 29.06
CA LYS A 170 1.11 10.86 28.80
C LYS A 170 0.76 9.48 28.23
N GLN A 171 -0.25 8.82 28.78
CA GLN A 171 -0.66 7.50 28.29
C GLN A 171 -1.31 7.57 26.91
N ALA A 172 -2.17 8.56 26.65
CA ALA A 172 -2.79 8.77 25.34
C ALA A 172 -1.72 9.00 24.26
N TRP A 173 -0.73 9.85 24.53
CA TRP A 173 0.38 10.09 23.60
C TRP A 173 1.24 8.85 23.35
N LYS A 174 1.53 8.04 24.38
CA LYS A 174 2.24 6.77 24.20
C LYS A 174 1.47 5.81 23.29
N ASN A 175 0.17 5.67 23.50
CA ASN A 175 -0.69 4.85 22.66
C ASN A 175 -0.69 5.37 21.22
N GLY A 176 -0.86 6.68 21.04
CA GLY A 176 -0.88 7.33 19.73
C GLY A 176 0.42 7.17 18.96
N LEU A 177 1.56 7.43 19.61
CA LEU A 177 2.88 7.27 19.00
C LEU A 177 3.17 5.82 18.65
N ALA A 178 2.83 4.86 19.52
CA ALA A 178 2.98 3.44 19.22
C ALA A 178 2.13 3.04 18.00
N ALA A 179 0.89 3.52 17.90
CA ALA A 179 0.02 3.24 16.77
C ALA A 179 0.54 3.86 15.45
N LEU A 180 1.04 5.10 15.50
CA LEU A 180 1.65 5.77 14.35
C LEU A 180 2.94 5.07 13.88
N VAL A 181 3.81 4.69 14.81
CA VAL A 181 5.03 3.92 14.53
C VAL A 181 4.68 2.57 13.90
N ALA A 182 3.73 1.83 14.49
CA ALA A 182 3.29 0.54 13.94
C ALA A 182 2.68 0.69 12.55
N GLY A 183 1.99 1.80 12.29
CA GLY A 183 1.45 2.18 11.00
C GLY A 183 2.55 2.44 9.98
N ILE A 184 3.45 3.38 10.27
CA ILE A 184 4.49 3.80 9.32
C ILE A 184 5.51 2.69 9.06
N SER A 185 5.78 1.81 10.04
CA SER A 185 6.68 0.67 9.86
C SER A 185 6.22 -0.26 8.73
N LYS A 186 4.92 -0.30 8.45
CA LYS A 186 4.34 -1.09 7.34
C LYS A 186 4.43 -0.37 6.00
N THR A 187 4.75 0.93 6.01
CA THR A 187 4.73 1.79 4.82
C THR A 187 6.09 2.37 4.46
N LEU A 188 7.14 2.09 5.23
CA LEU A 188 8.54 2.36 4.90
C LEU A 188 9.05 1.42 3.80
N ILE A 189 8.38 1.43 2.67
CA ILE A 189 8.68 0.68 1.44
C ILE A 189 8.59 1.64 0.24
N ASN A 190 9.05 1.21 -0.94
CA ASN A 190 8.86 2.04 -2.12
C ASN A 190 7.37 2.20 -2.43
N GLN A 191 7.00 3.35 -2.98
CA GLN A 191 5.60 3.63 -3.30
C GLN A 191 4.99 2.60 -4.26
N GLU A 192 5.79 2.09 -5.17
CA GLU A 192 5.39 1.05 -6.12
C GLU A 192 5.16 -0.31 -5.49
N ASP A 193 5.64 -0.54 -4.27
CA ASP A 193 5.43 -1.77 -3.50
C ASP A 193 4.15 -1.76 -2.68
N PHE A 194 3.44 -0.61 -2.59
CA PHE A 194 2.13 -0.58 -1.94
C PHE A 194 1.13 -1.43 -2.72
N ALA A 195 0.58 -2.44 -2.04
CA ALA A 195 -0.53 -3.21 -2.56
C ALA A 195 -1.80 -2.35 -2.59
N ASP A 196 -2.48 -2.31 -3.73
CA ASP A 196 -3.78 -1.67 -3.82
C ASP A 196 -4.78 -2.36 -2.86
N PRO A 197 -5.57 -1.61 -2.06
CA PRO A 197 -6.46 -2.21 -1.08
C PRO A 197 -7.53 -3.15 -1.67
N GLN A 198 -7.90 -2.99 -2.94
CA GLN A 198 -8.94 -3.80 -3.59
C GLN A 198 -8.33 -4.94 -4.39
N THR A 199 -7.33 -4.68 -5.23
CA THR A 199 -6.71 -5.74 -6.05
C THR A 199 -5.71 -6.57 -5.26
N LYS A 200 -5.14 -6.03 -4.18
CA LYS A 200 -4.02 -6.61 -3.39
C LYS A 200 -2.72 -6.77 -4.19
N LEU A 201 -2.62 -6.14 -5.35
CA LEU A 201 -1.40 -6.11 -6.18
C LEU A 201 -0.71 -4.76 -6.05
N SER A 202 0.62 -4.76 -6.03
CA SER A 202 1.42 -3.54 -6.14
C SER A 202 1.73 -3.19 -7.59
N ALA A 203 2.04 -1.92 -7.87
CA ALA A 203 2.44 -1.48 -9.21
C ALA A 203 3.73 -2.16 -9.66
N HIS A 204 4.67 -2.39 -8.73
CA HIS A 204 5.89 -3.15 -9.00
C HIS A 204 5.59 -4.58 -9.44
N GLN A 205 4.72 -5.29 -8.72
CA GLN A 205 4.32 -6.65 -9.08
C GLN A 205 3.68 -6.71 -10.48
N ILE A 206 2.78 -5.77 -10.79
CA ILE A 206 2.12 -5.70 -12.10
C ILE A 206 3.15 -5.52 -13.21
N ARG A 207 4.06 -4.54 -13.07
CA ARG A 207 5.09 -4.26 -14.09
C ARG A 207 6.03 -5.43 -14.31
N ASP A 208 6.47 -6.10 -13.26
CA ASP A 208 7.38 -7.24 -13.39
C ASP A 208 6.71 -8.43 -14.06
N VAL A 209 5.46 -8.72 -13.70
CA VAL A 209 4.65 -9.77 -14.34
C VAL A 209 4.43 -9.45 -15.82
N GLN A 210 4.06 -8.22 -16.16
CA GLN A 210 3.85 -7.81 -17.56
C GLN A 210 5.13 -7.85 -18.38
N ARG A 211 6.24 -7.30 -17.85
CA ARG A 211 7.55 -7.30 -18.51
C ARG A 211 8.01 -8.72 -18.83
N SER A 212 7.97 -9.60 -17.83
CA SER A 212 8.42 -10.98 -18.00
C SER A 212 7.46 -11.81 -18.87
N TRP A 213 6.16 -11.54 -18.82
CA TRP A 213 5.18 -12.15 -19.72
C TRP A 213 5.42 -11.77 -21.18
N GLU A 214 5.69 -10.49 -21.47
CA GLU A 214 5.92 -10.01 -22.84
C GLU A 214 7.08 -10.75 -23.52
N ASN A 215 8.14 -11.07 -22.77
CA ASN A 215 9.31 -11.81 -23.28
C ASN A 215 8.98 -13.23 -23.77
N ILE A 216 7.92 -13.86 -23.24
CA ILE A 216 7.52 -15.24 -23.57
C ILE A 216 6.17 -15.31 -24.29
N ARG A 217 5.52 -14.15 -24.49
CA ARG A 217 4.15 -14.04 -25.01
C ARG A 217 3.95 -14.67 -26.38
N SER A 218 5.00 -14.64 -27.21
CA SER A 218 5.01 -15.26 -28.54
C SER A 218 4.91 -16.79 -28.50
N VAL A 219 5.36 -17.43 -27.42
CA VAL A 219 5.34 -18.88 -27.22
C VAL A 219 4.31 -19.35 -26.20
N ARG A 220 3.38 -18.46 -25.78
CA ARG A 220 2.40 -18.73 -24.72
C ARG A 220 1.56 -20.01 -24.93
N ASN A 221 1.22 -20.35 -26.17
CA ASN A 221 0.45 -21.57 -26.45
C ASN A 221 1.27 -22.83 -26.16
N THR A 222 2.54 -22.84 -26.55
CA THR A 222 3.47 -23.95 -26.27
C THR A 222 3.71 -24.09 -24.77
N LEU A 223 3.85 -22.96 -24.07
CA LEU A 223 3.97 -22.90 -22.61
C LEU A 223 2.74 -23.51 -21.91
N VAL A 224 1.53 -23.03 -22.26
CA VAL A 224 0.27 -23.51 -21.67
C VAL A 224 0.02 -24.97 -22.02
N SER A 225 0.30 -25.40 -23.24
CA SER A 225 0.23 -26.82 -23.64
C SER A 225 1.10 -27.67 -22.73
N SER A 226 2.36 -27.29 -22.55
CA SER A 226 3.31 -28.02 -21.68
C SER A 226 2.85 -28.09 -20.23
N ILE A 227 2.31 -26.97 -19.69
CA ILE A 227 1.73 -26.92 -18.34
C ILE A 227 0.55 -27.88 -18.23
N MET A 228 -0.39 -27.86 -19.18
CA MET A 228 -1.57 -28.73 -19.14
C MET A 228 -1.20 -30.21 -19.26
N ILE A 229 -0.23 -30.57 -20.13
CA ILE A 229 0.28 -31.94 -20.22
C ILE A 229 0.88 -32.38 -18.89
N LYS A 230 1.75 -31.56 -18.28
CA LYS A 230 2.37 -31.87 -16.98
C LYS A 230 1.33 -31.97 -15.87
N LEU A 231 0.34 -31.07 -15.85
CA LEU A 231 -0.79 -31.10 -14.93
C LEU A 231 -1.59 -32.41 -15.02
N PHE A 232 -1.85 -32.91 -16.23
CA PHE A 232 -2.57 -34.17 -16.41
C PHE A 232 -1.72 -35.41 -16.08
N LYS A 233 -0.40 -35.33 -16.22
CA LYS A 233 0.51 -36.40 -15.76
C LYS A 233 0.60 -36.46 -14.24
N GLU A 234 0.72 -35.30 -13.58
CA GLU A 234 0.82 -35.20 -12.12
C GLU A 234 -0.52 -35.44 -11.42
N THR A 235 -1.61 -34.94 -12.00
CA THR A 235 -2.96 -35.05 -11.45
C THR A 235 -3.97 -35.52 -12.52
N PRO A 236 -3.96 -36.82 -12.91
CA PRO A 236 -4.79 -37.34 -14.01
C PRO A 236 -6.30 -37.10 -13.88
N ARG A 237 -6.80 -36.93 -12.65
CA ARG A 237 -8.21 -36.64 -12.39
C ARG A 237 -8.65 -35.30 -12.98
N ILE A 238 -7.74 -34.33 -13.15
CA ILE A 238 -8.06 -33.00 -13.69
C ILE A 238 -8.48 -33.09 -15.17
N GLN A 239 -7.92 -34.01 -15.95
CA GLN A 239 -8.28 -34.15 -17.37
C GLN A 239 -9.78 -34.45 -17.56
N LYS A 240 -10.43 -35.07 -16.58
CA LYS A 240 -11.87 -35.41 -16.63
C LYS A 240 -12.79 -34.19 -16.69
N TYR A 241 -12.33 -33.01 -16.27
CA TYR A 241 -13.11 -31.77 -16.41
C TYR A 241 -13.20 -31.28 -17.86
N PHE A 242 -12.43 -31.85 -18.78
CA PHE A 242 -12.38 -31.47 -20.19
C PHE A 242 -13.03 -32.52 -21.08
N ALA A 243 -14.37 -32.62 -21.05
CA ALA A 243 -15.13 -33.71 -21.67
C ALA A 243 -14.76 -34.01 -23.14
N LYS A 244 -14.37 -32.99 -23.93
CA LYS A 244 -14.03 -33.13 -25.35
C LYS A 244 -12.76 -33.93 -25.63
N PHE A 245 -11.80 -33.93 -24.70
CA PHE A 245 -10.54 -34.67 -24.80
C PHE A 245 -10.21 -35.46 -23.52
N GLY A 246 -11.20 -35.64 -22.64
CA GLY A 246 -11.03 -36.27 -21.32
C GLY A 246 -10.68 -37.76 -21.38
N LYS A 247 -10.82 -38.39 -22.55
CA LYS A 247 -10.49 -39.80 -22.82
C LYS A 247 -9.27 -39.98 -23.71
N VAL A 248 -8.69 -38.89 -24.22
CA VAL A 248 -7.49 -38.95 -25.07
C VAL A 248 -6.28 -39.25 -24.18
N ALA A 249 -5.40 -40.15 -24.60
CA ALA A 249 -4.17 -40.42 -23.87
C ALA A 249 -3.32 -39.15 -23.76
N VAL A 250 -2.77 -38.87 -22.56
CA VAL A 250 -2.04 -37.62 -22.30
C VAL A 250 -0.89 -37.40 -23.29
N ASP A 251 -0.17 -38.46 -23.65
CA ASP A 251 0.94 -38.39 -24.62
C ASP A 251 0.50 -38.14 -26.08
N SER A 252 -0.81 -38.22 -26.37
CA SER A 252 -1.37 -37.95 -27.70
C SER A 252 -2.09 -36.60 -27.80
N LEU A 253 -2.24 -35.87 -26.69
CA LEU A 253 -3.04 -34.64 -26.62
C LEU A 253 -2.53 -33.53 -27.53
N THR A 254 -1.23 -33.42 -27.77
CA THR A 254 -0.66 -32.38 -28.65
C THR A 254 -1.16 -32.47 -30.09
N GLY A 255 -1.59 -33.66 -30.53
CA GLY A 255 -2.23 -33.87 -31.83
C GLY A 255 -3.75 -33.66 -31.84
N ASP A 256 -4.39 -33.45 -30.68
CA ASP A 256 -5.84 -33.31 -30.56
C ASP A 256 -6.31 -31.87 -30.82
N VAL A 257 -7.31 -31.71 -31.69
CA VAL A 257 -7.80 -30.40 -32.13
C VAL A 257 -8.54 -29.66 -31.00
N GLU A 258 -9.31 -30.38 -30.17
CA GLU A 258 -10.08 -29.74 -29.09
C GLU A 258 -9.19 -29.36 -27.91
N PHE A 259 -8.15 -30.14 -27.63
CA PHE A 259 -7.08 -29.78 -26.69
C PHE A 259 -6.38 -28.50 -27.13
N ASN A 260 -5.94 -28.41 -28.39
CA ASN A 260 -5.24 -27.22 -28.90
C ASN A 260 -6.13 -25.96 -28.88
N LYS A 261 -7.43 -26.08 -29.14
CA LYS A 261 -8.39 -24.98 -28.93
C LYS A 261 -8.47 -24.56 -27.46
N GLN A 262 -8.51 -25.51 -26.53
CA GLN A 262 -8.54 -25.22 -25.11
C GLN A 262 -7.24 -24.54 -24.62
N VAL A 263 -6.09 -24.98 -25.11
CA VAL A 263 -4.79 -24.34 -24.86
C VAL A 263 -4.82 -22.87 -25.28
N ALA A 264 -5.29 -22.59 -26.50
CA ALA A 264 -5.41 -21.21 -26.98
C ALA A 264 -6.33 -20.36 -26.08
N LEU A 265 -7.50 -20.90 -25.68
CA LEU A 265 -8.42 -20.18 -24.78
C LEU A 265 -7.79 -19.86 -23.41
N VAL A 266 -7.02 -20.78 -22.85
CA VAL A 266 -6.32 -20.57 -21.56
C VAL A 266 -5.20 -19.54 -21.74
N ALA A 267 -4.41 -19.66 -22.81
CA ALA A 267 -3.32 -18.74 -23.11
C ALA A 267 -3.82 -17.31 -23.37
N ASP A 268 -4.89 -17.15 -24.13
CA ASP A 268 -5.49 -15.84 -24.42
C ASP A 268 -6.16 -15.24 -23.18
N ARG A 269 -6.75 -16.06 -22.30
CA ARG A 269 -7.27 -15.56 -21.01
C ARG A 269 -6.15 -15.08 -20.10
N LEU A 270 -5.06 -15.84 -19.99
CA LEU A 270 -3.88 -15.44 -19.22
C LEU A 270 -3.29 -14.14 -19.78
N ASP A 271 -3.14 -14.04 -21.11
CA ASP A 271 -2.67 -12.84 -21.79
C ASP A 271 -3.59 -11.64 -21.54
N THR A 272 -4.91 -11.82 -21.60
CA THR A 272 -5.88 -10.75 -21.33
C THR A 272 -5.72 -10.23 -19.91
N ILE A 273 -5.64 -11.13 -18.93
CA ILE A 273 -5.50 -10.75 -17.52
C ILE A 273 -4.20 -9.98 -17.31
N VAL A 274 -3.07 -10.51 -17.79
CA VAL A 274 -1.74 -9.92 -17.58
C VAL A 274 -1.55 -8.63 -18.38
N SER A 275 -1.75 -8.69 -19.68
CA SER A 275 -1.34 -7.63 -20.62
C SER A 275 -2.38 -6.52 -20.75
N ALA A 276 -3.67 -6.80 -20.54
CA ALA A 276 -4.74 -5.83 -20.84
C ALA A 276 -5.54 -5.38 -19.60
N SER A 277 -5.56 -6.18 -18.52
CA SER A 277 -6.44 -5.90 -17.38
C SER A 277 -5.70 -5.49 -16.11
N MET A 278 -4.44 -5.88 -15.88
CA MET A 278 -3.78 -5.61 -14.59
C MET A 278 -3.63 -4.12 -14.24
N ASP A 279 -3.51 -3.24 -15.25
CA ASP A 279 -3.43 -1.78 -15.04
C ASP A 279 -4.80 -1.12 -14.79
N ASP A 280 -5.89 -1.79 -15.17
CA ASP A 280 -7.25 -1.32 -14.97
C ASP A 280 -7.94 -2.16 -13.89
N LYS A 281 -8.04 -1.56 -12.70
CA LYS A 281 -8.66 -2.20 -11.54
C LYS A 281 -10.03 -2.81 -11.83
N LEU A 282 -10.90 -2.11 -12.56
CA LEU A 282 -12.25 -2.58 -12.83
C LEU A 282 -12.22 -3.77 -13.79
N GLN A 283 -11.38 -3.72 -14.83
CA GLN A 283 -11.21 -4.83 -15.77
C GLN A 283 -10.58 -6.05 -15.10
N LEU A 284 -9.57 -5.86 -14.24
CA LEU A 284 -8.95 -6.96 -13.49
C LEU A 284 -9.98 -7.68 -12.62
N LEU A 285 -10.69 -6.93 -11.77
CA LEU A 285 -11.71 -7.49 -10.87
C LEU A 285 -12.85 -8.13 -11.65
N GLY A 286 -13.26 -7.54 -12.78
CA GLY A 286 -14.24 -8.12 -13.69
C GLY A 286 -13.79 -9.47 -14.26
N ASN A 287 -12.55 -9.57 -14.73
CA ASN A 287 -11.99 -10.82 -15.25
C ASN A 287 -11.86 -11.89 -14.16
N VAL A 288 -11.41 -11.52 -12.96
CA VAL A 288 -11.32 -12.44 -11.81
C VAL A 288 -12.70 -13.00 -11.45
N ASN A 289 -13.72 -12.14 -11.40
CA ASN A 289 -15.10 -12.57 -11.13
C ASN A 289 -15.65 -13.45 -12.25
N TYR A 290 -15.42 -13.11 -13.52
CA TYR A 290 -15.78 -13.96 -14.65
C TYR A 290 -15.16 -15.35 -14.53
N MET A 291 -13.86 -15.42 -14.24
CA MET A 291 -13.17 -16.69 -14.03
C MET A 291 -13.74 -17.46 -12.84
N ARG A 292 -13.99 -16.79 -11.70
CA ARG A 292 -14.63 -17.38 -10.51
C ARG A 292 -15.96 -18.05 -10.86
N TYR A 293 -16.91 -17.29 -11.39
CA TYR A 293 -18.27 -17.80 -11.58
C TYR A 293 -18.33 -18.89 -12.65
N THR A 294 -17.60 -18.70 -13.75
CA THR A 294 -17.62 -19.69 -14.84
C THR A 294 -16.92 -21.00 -14.46
N HIS A 295 -15.92 -20.97 -13.57
CA HIS A 295 -15.22 -22.19 -13.16
C HIS A 295 -15.79 -22.83 -11.90
N ALA A 296 -16.46 -22.06 -11.03
CA ALA A 296 -17.31 -22.60 -9.98
C ALA A 296 -18.44 -23.46 -10.58
N ALA A 297 -19.09 -22.99 -11.65
CA ALA A 297 -20.10 -23.76 -12.38
C ALA A 297 -19.58 -25.06 -13.03
N ARG A 298 -18.26 -25.14 -13.25
CA ARG A 298 -17.57 -26.34 -13.77
C ARG A 298 -17.00 -27.23 -12.66
N CYS A 299 -17.21 -26.86 -11.41
CA CYS A 299 -16.71 -27.57 -10.23
C CYS A 299 -15.19 -27.82 -10.26
N ILE A 300 -14.42 -26.87 -10.82
CA ILE A 300 -12.96 -26.96 -10.83
C ILE A 300 -12.45 -26.73 -9.40
N PRO A 301 -11.74 -27.70 -8.79
CA PRO A 301 -11.30 -27.58 -7.41
C PRO A 301 -10.16 -26.55 -7.30
N ARG A 302 -10.04 -25.92 -6.14
CA ARG A 302 -8.95 -24.97 -5.85
C ARG A 302 -7.57 -25.55 -6.14
N SER A 303 -7.34 -26.81 -5.81
CA SER A 303 -6.05 -27.48 -6.03
C SER A 303 -5.63 -27.49 -7.51
N ALA A 304 -6.57 -27.55 -8.45
CA ALA A 304 -6.22 -27.48 -9.88
C ALA A 304 -5.66 -26.11 -10.27
N TRP A 305 -6.13 -25.03 -9.65
CA TRP A 305 -5.59 -23.68 -9.85
C TRP A 305 -4.21 -23.53 -9.22
N GLU A 306 -4.03 -24.09 -8.02
CA GLU A 306 -2.75 -24.07 -7.31
C GLU A 306 -1.68 -24.87 -8.06
N ASP A 307 -2.03 -26.06 -8.57
CA ASP A 307 -1.16 -26.88 -9.41
C ASP A 307 -0.81 -26.17 -10.72
N PHE A 308 -1.78 -25.57 -11.42
CA PHE A 308 -1.52 -24.79 -12.63
C PHE A 308 -0.59 -23.60 -12.34
N GLY A 309 -0.85 -22.86 -11.24
CA GLY A 309 -0.04 -21.72 -10.82
C GLY A 309 1.40 -22.13 -10.53
N ARG A 310 1.62 -23.23 -9.80
CA ARG A 310 2.95 -23.78 -9.55
C ARG A 310 3.66 -24.16 -10.86
N LEU A 311 2.99 -24.86 -11.76
CA LEU A 311 3.57 -25.28 -13.04
C LEU A 311 3.87 -24.09 -13.96
N LEU A 312 3.09 -23.02 -13.89
CA LEU A 312 3.40 -21.76 -14.55
C LEU A 312 4.69 -21.15 -14.01
N ILE A 313 4.85 -21.05 -12.69
CA ILE A 313 6.10 -20.58 -12.06
C ILE A 313 7.31 -21.43 -12.48
N ASP A 314 7.19 -22.76 -12.43
CA ASP A 314 8.27 -23.67 -12.85
C ASP A 314 8.68 -23.40 -14.31
N SER A 315 7.69 -23.20 -15.19
CA SER A 315 7.92 -23.00 -16.62
C SER A 315 8.49 -21.60 -16.92
N LEU A 316 8.08 -20.58 -16.17
CA LEU A 316 8.66 -19.24 -16.23
C LEU A 316 10.14 -19.27 -15.82
N GLY A 317 10.47 -19.96 -14.72
CA GLY A 317 11.85 -20.10 -14.26
C GLY A 317 12.73 -20.85 -15.27
N ALA A 318 12.20 -21.94 -15.86
CA ALA A 318 12.89 -22.65 -16.94
C ALA A 318 13.10 -21.80 -18.20
N SER A 319 12.27 -20.78 -18.42
CA SER A 319 12.38 -19.84 -19.54
C SER A 319 13.32 -18.66 -19.26
N GLY A 320 13.99 -18.64 -18.10
CA GLY A 320 14.98 -17.62 -17.74
C GLY A 320 14.41 -16.37 -17.06
N VAL A 321 13.16 -16.40 -16.58
CA VAL A 321 12.60 -15.32 -15.77
C VAL A 321 13.39 -15.20 -14.45
N SER A 322 13.72 -13.96 -14.05
CA SER A 322 14.55 -13.68 -12.88
C SER A 322 13.90 -14.16 -11.58
N SER A 323 14.68 -14.37 -10.51
CA SER A 323 14.14 -14.73 -9.19
C SER A 323 13.16 -13.68 -8.65
N ASP A 324 13.40 -12.41 -8.96
CA ASP A 324 12.63 -11.28 -8.46
C ASP A 324 11.29 -11.21 -9.20
N ASP A 325 11.30 -11.34 -10.53
CA ASP A 325 10.11 -11.45 -11.37
C ASP A 325 9.29 -12.69 -10.96
N LEU A 326 9.93 -13.83 -10.67
CA LEU A 326 9.24 -15.02 -10.17
C LEU A 326 8.57 -14.80 -8.80
N ALA A 327 9.15 -13.96 -7.93
CA ALA A 327 8.51 -13.58 -6.67
C ALA A 327 7.27 -12.72 -6.93
N ALA A 328 7.34 -11.77 -7.86
CA ALA A 328 6.19 -10.99 -8.31
C ALA A 328 5.08 -11.90 -8.88
N TRP A 329 5.42 -12.86 -9.75
CA TRP A 329 4.47 -13.84 -10.26
C TRP A 329 3.81 -14.67 -9.16
N LYS A 330 4.56 -15.15 -8.16
CA LYS A 330 4.00 -15.91 -7.04
C LYS A 330 2.97 -15.10 -6.25
N GLY A 331 3.29 -13.84 -5.94
CA GLY A 331 2.37 -12.92 -5.27
C GLY A 331 1.11 -12.66 -6.10
N THR A 332 1.28 -12.36 -7.38
CA THR A 332 0.19 -12.11 -8.32
C THR A 332 -0.72 -13.33 -8.50
N LEU A 333 -0.16 -14.53 -8.69
CA LEU A 333 -0.94 -15.75 -8.79
C LEU A 333 -1.67 -16.08 -7.50
N ALA A 334 -1.08 -15.85 -6.33
CA ALA A 334 -1.78 -16.04 -5.06
C ALA A 334 -3.03 -15.17 -4.97
N VAL A 335 -2.93 -13.89 -5.36
CA VAL A 335 -4.06 -12.95 -5.43
C VAL A 335 -5.11 -13.44 -6.43
N LEU A 336 -4.70 -13.77 -7.65
CA LEU A 336 -5.61 -14.24 -8.70
C LEU A 336 -6.33 -15.53 -8.29
N ILE A 337 -5.63 -16.51 -7.70
CA ILE A 337 -6.22 -17.78 -7.25
C ILE A 337 -7.18 -17.55 -6.09
N ASN A 338 -6.83 -16.69 -5.13
CA ASN A 338 -7.75 -16.30 -4.04
C ASN A 338 -9.00 -15.60 -4.58
N GLY A 339 -8.84 -14.82 -5.65
CA GLY A 339 -9.94 -14.25 -6.41
C GLY A 339 -10.79 -15.30 -7.11
N ILE A 340 -10.20 -16.19 -7.90
CA ILE A 340 -10.91 -17.15 -8.75
C ILE A 340 -11.56 -18.28 -7.94
N SER A 341 -10.86 -18.78 -6.92
CA SER A 341 -11.30 -19.91 -6.10
C SER A 341 -10.99 -19.64 -4.63
N PRO A 342 -11.79 -18.79 -3.92
CA PRO A 342 -11.57 -18.45 -2.51
C PRO A 342 -11.40 -19.68 -1.60
N LYS A 343 -10.69 -19.53 -0.48
CA LYS A 343 -10.66 -20.56 0.56
C LYS A 343 -12.03 -20.55 1.27
N ASN A 344 -12.61 -21.73 1.46
CA ASN A 344 -13.84 -21.90 2.25
C ASN A 344 -13.60 -21.64 3.73
#